data_AF-A0A4P7D195-F1
#
_entry.id   AF-A0A4P7D195-F1
#
_cell.length_a   1.000
_cell.length_b   1.000
_cell.length_c   1.000
_cell.angle_alpha   90.00
_cell.angle_beta   90.00
_cell.angle_gamma   90.00
#
_symmetry.space_group_name_H-M   'P 1'
#
loop_
_entity.id
_entity.type
_entity.pdbx_description
1 polymer ?
#
loop_
_entity_poly.entity_id
_entity_poly.type
_entity_poly.pdbx_seq_one_letter_code
_entity_poly.pdbx_strand_id
1 'polypeptide(L)'
;MSAHAYIQYDDVPEALLETALRHRDTLTGARLIAFDNSLFSGEIVDASDGRAQIEFAWPRDVELRHALADWLTYQSISFTVVM
;
A
#
# COMPACT_ATOMS: atom_id res chain seq x y z
N MET A 1 -15.90 -1.97 -11.39
CA MET A 1 -15.56 -1.54 -10.03
C MET A 1 -14.23 -2.16 -9.66
N SER A 2 -13.21 -1.31 -9.54
CA SER A 2 -11.90 -1.64 -8.97
C SER A 2 -11.92 -1.11 -7.55
N ALA A 3 -11.60 -1.96 -6.58
CA ALA A 3 -11.48 -1.56 -5.20
C ALA A 3 -10.01 -1.28 -4.90
N HIS A 4 -9.75 -0.37 -3.98
CA HIS A 4 -8.42 0.06 -3.59
C HIS A 4 -8.33 0.16 -2.06
N ALA A 5 -7.23 -0.31 -1.50
CA ALA A 5 -6.92 -0.13 -0.09
C ALA A 5 -5.93 1.01 0.07
N TYR A 6 -6.25 1.91 1.00
CA TYR A 6 -5.44 3.09 1.31
C TYR A 6 -4.91 2.97 2.73
N ILE A 7 -3.61 3.24 2.89
CA ILE A 7 -2.94 3.39 4.18
C ILE A 7 -2.26 4.75 4.25
N GLN A 8 -2.15 5.34 5.45
CA GLN A 8 -1.32 6.53 5.63
C GLN A 8 0.14 6.12 5.61
N TYR A 9 0.98 6.88 4.90
CA TYR A 9 2.42 6.64 4.88
C TYR A 9 3.03 6.78 6.28
N ASP A 10 2.52 7.72 7.08
CA ASP A 10 2.99 8.00 8.44
C ASP A 10 2.62 6.88 9.46
N ASP A 11 1.63 6.05 9.14
CA ASP A 11 1.22 4.91 9.97
C ASP A 11 2.09 3.66 9.70
N VAL A 12 2.97 3.70 8.70
CA VAL A 12 3.85 2.58 8.35
C VAL A 12 5.01 2.51 9.34
N PRO A 13 5.27 1.35 9.98
CA PRO A 13 6.41 1.20 10.89
C PRO A 13 7.74 1.56 10.22
N GLU A 14 8.59 2.32 10.91
CA GLU A 14 9.87 2.79 10.38
C GLU A 14 10.77 1.63 9.91
N ALA A 15 10.81 0.54 10.68
CA ALA A 15 11.56 -0.67 10.33
C ALA A 15 11.12 -1.27 8.97
N LEU A 16 9.84 -1.13 8.60
CA LEU A 16 9.32 -1.61 7.33
C LEU A 16 9.65 -0.63 6.19
N LEU A 17 9.72 0.67 6.49
CA LEU A 17 10.12 1.70 5.54
C LEU A 17 11.61 1.66 5.20
N GLU A 18 12.46 1.23 6.13
CA GLU A 18 13.90 1.09 5.93
C GLU A 18 14.25 0.01 4.91
N THR A 19 13.51 -1.10 4.93
CA THR A 19 13.73 -2.22 4.01
C THR A 19 12.87 -2.15 2.75
N ALA A 20 11.89 -1.24 2.72
CA ALA A 20 11.02 -1.05 1.56
C ALA A 20 11.79 -0.68 0.29
N LEU A 21 11.46 -1.36 -0.80
CA LEU A 21 11.93 -1.02 -2.13
C LEU A 21 11.05 0.07 -2.72
N ARG A 22 11.66 1.21 -3.06
CA ARG A 22 10.98 2.34 -3.70
C ARG A 22 11.43 2.43 -5.15
N HIS A 23 10.48 2.44 -6.06
CA HIS A 23 10.74 2.58 -7.48
C HIS A 23 9.92 3.72 -8.06
N ARG A 24 10.56 4.57 -8.86
CA ARG A 24 9.86 5.59 -9.63
C ARG A 24 9.80 5.16 -11.08
N ASP A 25 8.60 4.89 -11.57
CA ASP A 25 8.40 4.59 -12.98
C ASP A 25 8.68 5.86 -13.80
N THR A 26 9.64 5.75 -14.73
CA THR A 26 10.06 6.87 -15.57
C THR A 26 9.09 7.20 -16.70
N LEU A 27 8.18 6.28 -17.06
CA LEU A 27 7.19 6.47 -18.12
C LEU A 27 5.90 7.09 -17.59
N THR A 28 5.41 6.60 -16.45
CA THR A 28 4.15 7.06 -15.86
C THR A 28 4.34 8.13 -14.79
N GLY A 29 5.54 8.22 -14.21
CA GLY A 29 5.83 9.07 -13.07
C GLY A 29 5.35 8.50 -11.73
N ALA A 30 4.74 7.31 -11.73
CA ALA A 30 4.21 6.65 -10.54
C ALA A 30 5.32 6.34 -9.53
N ARG A 31 5.04 6.56 -8.25
CA ARG A 31 5.96 6.25 -7.13
C ARG A 31 5.52 4.93 -6.52
N LEU A 32 6.15 3.83 -6.92
CA LEU A 32 5.84 2.51 -6.41
C LEU A 32 6.65 2.22 -5.13
N ILE A 33 6.03 1.48 -4.22
CA ILE A 33 6.65 0.98 -2.99
C ILE A 33 6.31 -0.51 -2.82
N ALA A 34 7.31 -1.32 -2.53
CA ALA A 34 7.15 -2.73 -2.18
C ALA A 34 7.73 -2.95 -0.79
N PHE A 35 6.96 -3.62 0.05
CA PHE A 35 7.31 -3.91 1.43
C PHE A 35 7.78 -5.34 1.59
N ASP A 36 8.65 -5.57 2.57
CA ASP A 36 9.09 -6.91 2.91
C ASP A 36 7.92 -7.79 3.35
N ASN A 37 7.91 -9.01 2.83
CA ASN A 37 6.88 -10.01 3.07
C ASN A 37 5.46 -9.60 2.62
N SER A 38 5.30 -8.50 1.88
CA SER A 38 4.06 -8.17 1.17
C SER A 38 4.07 -8.84 -0.20
N LEU A 39 2.97 -9.48 -0.56
CA LEU A 39 2.76 -10.02 -1.92
C LEU A 39 2.42 -8.92 -2.94
N PHE A 40 2.16 -7.70 -2.48
CA PHE A 40 1.66 -6.59 -3.30
C PHE A 40 2.58 -5.37 -3.18
N SER A 41 2.78 -4.71 -4.32
CA SER A 41 3.32 -3.35 -4.37
C SER A 41 2.19 -2.34 -4.25
N GLY A 42 2.45 -1.25 -3.52
CA GLY A 42 1.58 -0.09 -3.47
C GLY A 42 2.12 1.07 -4.30
N GLU A 43 1.30 2.10 -4.48
CA GLU A 43 1.65 3.37 -5.09
C GLU A 43 1.52 4.51 -4.08
N ILE A 44 2.56 5.34 -3.96
CA ILE A 44 2.59 6.52 -3.10
C ILE A 44 1.85 7.66 -3.81
N VAL A 45 0.66 7.96 -3.31
CA VAL A 45 -0.22 9.02 -3.79
C VAL A 45 -0.28 10.15 -2.75
N ASP A 46 -0.33 11.39 -3.23
CA ASP A 46 -0.53 12.53 -2.33
C ASP A 46 -2.03 12.69 -2.07
N ALA A 47 -2.43 12.58 -0.81
CA ALA A 47 -3.81 12.78 -0.41
C ALA A 47 -4.17 14.28 -0.40
N SER A 48 -5.48 14.55 -0.50
CA SER A 48 -6.02 15.90 -0.58
C SER A 48 -5.80 16.75 0.69
N ASP A 49 -5.48 16.12 1.81
CA ASP A 49 -5.11 16.78 3.07
C ASP A 49 -3.61 17.10 3.17
N GLY A 50 -2.85 16.83 2.11
CA GLY A 50 -1.40 17.05 2.03
C GLY A 50 -0.56 15.94 2.66
N ARG A 51 -1.18 14.83 3.10
CA ARG A 51 -0.46 13.65 3.62
C ARG A 51 -0.16 12.66 2.50
N ALA A 52 0.94 11.94 2.61
CA ALA A 52 1.21 10.85 1.69
C ALA A 52 0.41 9.61 2.10
N GLN A 53 -0.23 8.97 1.13
CA GLN A 53 -0.92 7.70 1.29
C GLN A 53 -0.31 6.67 0.35
N ILE A 54 -0.46 5.40 0.72
CA ILE A 54 -0.08 4.29 -0.15
C ILE A 54 -1.36 3.58 -0.57
N GLU A 55 -1.56 3.51 -1.88
CA GLU A 55 -2.66 2.84 -2.52
C GLU A 55 -2.24 1.43 -2.94
N PHE A 56 -3.05 0.44 -2.58
CA PHE A 56 -2.93 -0.93 -3.05
C PHE A 56 -4.16 -1.31 -3.86
N ALA A 57 -3.94 -1.94 -5.02
CA ALA A 57 -5.03 -2.56 -5.76
C ALA A 57 -5.65 -3.68 -4.92
N TRP A 58 -6.95 -3.60 -4.66
CA TRP A 58 -7.65 -4.58 -3.84
C TRP A 58 -8.03 -5.81 -4.67
N PRO A 59 -7.48 -7.00 -4.37
CA PRO A 59 -7.72 -8.18 -5.18
C PRO A 59 -9.19 -8.62 -5.15
N ARG A 60 -9.70 -9.02 -6.33
CA ARG A 60 -11.02 -9.67 -6.43
C ARG A 60 -10.99 -11.09 -5.90
N ASP A 61 -9.87 -11.78 -6.14
CA ASP A 61 -9.61 -13.10 -5.59
C ASP A 61 -9.64 -13.06 -4.06
N VAL A 62 -10.33 -14.04 -3.47
CA VAL A 62 -10.61 -14.06 -2.04
C VAL A 62 -9.35 -14.32 -1.22
N GLU A 63 -8.50 -15.23 -1.69
CA GLU A 63 -7.28 -15.64 -0.99
C GLU A 63 -6.27 -14.49 -1.00
N LEU A 64 -6.07 -13.87 -2.17
CA LEU A 64 -5.19 -12.70 -2.32
C LEU A 64 -5.67 -11.51 -1.49
N ARG A 65 -6.99 -11.30 -1.42
CA ARG A 65 -7.57 -10.24 -0.59
C ARG A 65 -7.33 -10.48 0.89
N HIS A 66 -7.54 -11.70 1.38
CA HIS A 66 -7.28 -12.05 2.78
C HIS A 66 -5.79 -11.92 3.09
N ALA A 67 -4.90 -12.39 2.21
CA ALA A 67 -3.46 -12.26 2.41
C ALA A 67 -3.01 -10.80 2.55
N LEU A 68 -3.55 -9.87 1.76
CA LEU A 68 -3.26 -8.44 1.90
C LEU A 68 -3.79 -7.87 3.22
N ALA A 69 -5.05 -8.18 3.58
CA ALA A 69 -5.66 -7.72 4.82
C ALA A 69 -4.93 -8.25 6.07
N ASP A 70 -4.56 -9.52 6.06
CA ASP A 70 -3.83 -10.18 7.14
C ASP A 70 -2.43 -9.58 7.30
N TRP A 71 -1.73 -9.31 6.20
CA TRP A 71 -0.43 -8.65 6.24
C TRP A 71 -0.51 -7.23 6.82
N LEU A 72 -1.47 -6.43 6.37
CA LEU A 72 -1.70 -5.08 6.92
C LEU A 72 -1.98 -5.12 8.43
N THR A 73 -2.79 -6.09 8.85
CA THR A 73 -3.14 -6.29 10.26
C THR A 73 -1.93 -6.75 11.08
N TYR A 74 -1.11 -7.66 10.55
CA TYR A 74 0.12 -8.13 11.20
C TYR A 74 1.11 -6.99 11.44
N GLN A 75 1.23 -6.06 10.49
CA GLN A 75 2.07 -4.86 10.62
C GLN A 75 1.43 -3.78 11.50
N SER A 76 0.24 -4.00 12.05
CA SER A 76 -0.53 -3.01 12.83
C SER A 76 -0.83 -1.72 12.07
N ILE A 77 -1.03 -1.81 10.74
CA ILE A 77 -1.30 -0.67 9.86
C ILE A 77 -2.81 -0.49 9.71
N SER A 78 -3.30 0.73 9.96
CA SER A 78 -4.69 1.08 9.70
C SER A 78 -4.91 1.23 8.19
N PHE A 79 -5.97 0.61 7.66
CA PHE A 79 -6.29 0.67 6.24
C PHE A 79 -7.78 0.91 6.00
N THR A 80 -8.09 1.57 4.89
CA THR A 80 -9.46 1.80 4.42
C THR A 80 -9.62 1.25 3.01
N VAL A 81 -10.68 0.50 2.76
CA VAL A 81 -11.00 -0.03 1.42
C VAL A 81 -12.13 0.80 0.80
N VAL A 82 -11.90 1.30 -0.41
CA VAL A 82 -12.87 2.06 -1.21
C VAL A 82 -13.18 1.28 -2.49
N MET A 83 -14.45 1.27 -2.93
CA MET A 83 -14.96 0.47 -4.06
C MET A 83 -15.54 1.30 -5.20
#